data_AF-A0A353DKV9-F1
#
_entry.id   AF-A0A353DKV9-F1
#
_cell.length_a   1.000
_cell.length_b   1.000
_cell.length_c   1.000
_cell.angle_alpha   90.00
_cell.angle_beta   90.00
_cell.angle_gamma   90.00
#
_symmetry.space_group_name_H-M   'P 1'
#
loop_
_entity.id
_entity.type
_entity.pdbx_description
1 polymer ?
#
loop_
_entity_poly.entity_id
_entity_poly.type
_entity_poly.pdbx_seq_one_letter_code
_entity_poly.pdbx_strand_id
1 'polypeptide(L)'
;WRTLHENECILLSLVRFGQPVVDEYLKHMRYAVCFRGGIPSKEETDKVFLQIKEGMKSHDLKSKDMKRFIEYGWLYAVPELESEGGFKLNFRDGVERAARLRDYSKVYEMSSEIAHSSPLLIYSRKDYFYLITLLNLYESFFRIEKVFSSLYISTTSKEEQQSYLRMQSLYKGELQACYSLMQKRWQKLNESQPK
;
A
#
# COMPACT_ATOMS: atom_id res chain seq x y z
N TRP A 1 -11.15 -0.16 0.43
CA TRP A 1 -10.04 0.27 1.31
C TRP A 1 -8.79 -0.60 1.15
N ARG A 2 -8.87 -1.94 1.33
CA ARG A 2 -7.72 -2.86 1.25
C ARG A 2 -6.75 -2.58 0.09
N THR A 3 -7.24 -2.64 -1.15
CA THR A 3 -6.41 -2.40 -2.35
C THR A 3 -5.82 -0.99 -2.40
N LEU A 4 -6.56 0.02 -1.91
CA LEU A 4 -6.07 1.40 -1.85
C LEU A 4 -4.91 1.51 -0.84
N HIS A 5 -5.06 0.92 0.33
CA HIS A 5 -4.02 0.91 1.36
C HIS A 5 -2.78 0.11 0.92
N GLU A 6 -2.98 -1.00 0.21
CA GLU A 6 -1.88 -1.76 -0.39
C GLU A 6 -1.06 -0.91 -1.36
N ASN A 7 -1.74 -0.22 -2.30
CA ASN A 7 -1.10 0.68 -3.25
C ASN A 7 -0.41 1.86 -2.55
N GLU A 8 -1.05 2.44 -1.53
CA GLU A 8 -0.48 3.50 -0.71
C GLU A 8 0.83 3.07 -0.05
N CYS A 9 0.87 1.89 0.57
CA CYS A 9 2.07 1.40 1.23
C CYS A 9 3.22 1.15 0.24
N ILE A 10 2.90 0.59 -0.93
CA ILE A 10 3.87 0.40 -2.01
C ILE A 10 4.42 1.77 -2.45
N LEU A 11 3.55 2.72 -2.78
CA LEU A 11 3.96 4.06 -3.22
C LEU A 11 4.86 4.75 -2.19
N LEU A 12 4.46 4.73 -0.92
CA LEU A 12 5.27 5.31 0.17
C LEU A 12 6.64 4.65 0.27
N SER A 13 6.72 3.33 0.14
CA SER A 13 7.98 2.61 0.16
C SER A 13 8.88 3.01 -1.01
N LEU A 14 8.33 3.04 -2.24
CA LEU A 14 9.08 3.39 -3.45
C LEU A 14 9.64 4.82 -3.39
N VAL A 15 8.81 5.79 -2.97
CA VAL A 15 9.22 7.19 -2.89
C VAL A 15 10.28 7.40 -1.81
N ARG A 16 10.14 6.70 -0.69
CA ARG A 16 11.02 6.83 0.46
C ARG A 16 12.41 6.26 0.24
N PHE A 17 12.49 5.08 -0.39
CA PHE A 17 13.74 4.36 -0.59
C PHE A 17 14.37 4.60 -1.97
N GLY A 18 13.61 5.20 -2.89
CA GLY A 18 14.12 5.69 -4.17
C GLY A 18 14.49 4.58 -5.16
N GLN A 19 15.34 4.95 -6.11
CA GLN A 19 15.63 4.14 -7.31
C GLN A 19 15.98 2.67 -7.04
N PRO A 20 16.82 2.32 -6.03
CA PRO A 20 17.17 0.92 -5.79
C PRO A 20 15.96 0.01 -5.52
N VAL A 21 14.99 0.51 -4.74
CA VAL A 21 13.76 -0.24 -4.43
C VAL A 21 12.79 -0.21 -5.61
N VAL A 22 12.77 0.89 -6.37
CA VAL A 22 11.98 0.99 -7.61
C VAL A 22 12.43 -0.04 -8.65
N ASP A 23 13.73 -0.20 -8.87
CA ASP A 23 14.27 -1.15 -9.84
C ASP A 23 13.92 -2.59 -9.48
N GLU A 24 14.09 -2.97 -8.21
CA GLU A 24 13.69 -4.29 -7.73
C GLU A 24 12.17 -4.49 -7.77
N TYR A 25 11.37 -3.47 -7.46
CA TYR A 25 9.91 -3.54 -7.60
C TYR A 25 9.49 -3.79 -9.06
N LEU A 26 10.07 -3.06 -10.02
CA LEU A 26 9.76 -3.23 -11.46
C LEU A 26 10.19 -4.60 -11.99
N LYS A 27 11.34 -5.10 -11.53
CA LYS A 27 11.79 -6.47 -11.80
C LYS A 27 10.79 -7.50 -11.29
N HIS A 28 10.29 -7.34 -10.06
CA HIS A 28 9.27 -8.22 -9.50
C HIS A 28 7.89 -8.10 -10.19
N MET A 29 7.54 -6.91 -10.69
CA MET A 29 6.37 -6.74 -11.58
C MET A 29 6.52 -7.55 -12.87
N ARG A 30 7.71 -7.57 -13.48
CA ARG A 30 8.00 -8.42 -14.64
C ARG A 30 7.90 -9.90 -14.29
N TYR A 31 8.35 -10.32 -13.10
CA TYR A 31 8.17 -11.68 -12.61
C TYR A 31 6.70 -12.06 -12.51
N ALA A 32 5.85 -11.17 -11.99
CA ALA A 32 4.41 -11.40 -11.91
C ALA A 32 3.75 -11.54 -13.30
N VAL A 33 4.16 -10.72 -14.27
CA VAL A 33 3.68 -10.82 -15.67
C VAL A 33 4.10 -12.16 -16.28
N CYS A 34 5.36 -12.55 -16.12
CA CYS A 34 5.89 -13.83 -16.59
C CYS A 34 5.12 -15.02 -15.98
N PHE A 35 4.91 -15.01 -14.67
CA PHE A 35 4.22 -16.08 -13.95
C PHE A 35 2.75 -16.26 -14.37
N ARG A 36 2.11 -15.19 -14.87
CA ARG A 36 0.74 -15.22 -15.41
C ARG A 36 0.68 -15.56 -16.91
N GLY A 37 1.81 -15.86 -17.55
CA GLY A 37 1.88 -16.16 -18.98
C GLY A 37 1.76 -14.93 -19.87
N GLY A 38 2.05 -13.73 -19.35
CA GLY A 38 1.97 -12.48 -20.10
C GLY A 38 3.16 -12.20 -21.02
N ILE A 39 4.20 -13.06 -21.02
CA ILE A 39 5.36 -12.95 -21.91
C ILE A 39 5.16 -13.90 -23.10
N PRO A 40 5.06 -13.40 -24.36
CA PRO A 40 4.81 -14.25 -25.53
C PRO A 40 5.98 -15.19 -25.87
N SER A 41 7.21 -14.77 -25.57
CA SER A 41 8.41 -15.55 -25.88
C SER A 41 8.67 -16.61 -24.80
N LYS A 42 8.74 -17.88 -25.23
CA LYS A 42 9.11 -19.00 -24.36
C LYS A 42 10.55 -18.86 -23.85
N GLU A 43 11.47 -18.47 -24.71
CA GLU A 43 12.87 -18.26 -24.34
C GLU A 43 13.01 -17.16 -23.28
N GLU A 44 12.27 -16.06 -23.44
CA GLU A 44 12.28 -14.97 -22.46
C GLU A 44 11.63 -15.40 -21.14
N THR A 45 10.54 -16.16 -21.21
CA THR A 45 9.90 -16.76 -20.03
C THR A 45 10.87 -17.64 -19.25
N ASP A 46 11.58 -18.53 -19.94
CA ASP A 46 12.59 -19.42 -19.32
C ASP A 46 13.73 -18.62 -18.66
N LYS A 47 14.21 -17.56 -19.32
CA LYS A 47 15.22 -16.65 -18.74
C LYS A 47 14.71 -15.98 -17.46
N VAL A 48 13.48 -15.48 -17.46
CA VAL A 48 12.89 -14.85 -16.27
C VAL A 48 12.71 -15.88 -15.14
N PHE A 49 12.27 -17.10 -15.44
CA PHE A 49 12.17 -18.16 -14.42
C PHE A 49 13.52 -18.57 -13.83
N LEU A 50 14.60 -18.54 -14.60
CA LEU A 50 15.95 -18.74 -14.07
C LEU A 50 16.32 -17.64 -13.07
N GLN A 51 16.07 -16.37 -13.40
CA GLN A 51 16.31 -15.25 -12.50
C GLN A 51 15.49 -15.37 -11.20
N ILE A 52 14.22 -15.78 -11.30
CA ILE A 52 13.38 -16.03 -10.11
C ILE A 52 14.01 -17.11 -9.23
N LYS A 53 14.44 -18.24 -9.81
CA LYS A 53 15.06 -19.34 -9.06
C LYS A 53 16.39 -18.93 -8.41
N GLU A 54 17.21 -18.16 -9.10
CA GLU A 54 18.47 -17.64 -8.59
C GLU A 54 18.23 -16.68 -7.42
N GLY A 55 17.31 -15.72 -7.55
CA GLY A 55 16.95 -14.79 -6.48
C GLY A 55 16.31 -15.50 -5.28
N MET A 56 15.48 -16.53 -5.50
CA MET A 56 14.98 -17.35 -4.39
C MET A 56 16.12 -18.05 -3.64
N LYS A 57 17.11 -18.57 -4.37
CA LYS A 57 18.26 -19.26 -3.79
C LYS A 57 19.14 -18.33 -2.97
N SER A 58 19.31 -17.06 -3.37
CA SER A 58 20.11 -16.09 -2.59
C SER A 58 19.49 -15.71 -1.24
N HIS A 59 18.21 -16.05 -1.02
CA HIS A 59 17.49 -15.79 0.23
C HIS A 59 16.99 -17.09 0.90
N ASP A 60 17.56 -18.24 0.56
CA ASP A 60 17.22 -19.55 1.12
C ASP A 60 15.73 -19.94 1.02
N LEU A 61 15.04 -19.46 -0.03
CA LEU A 61 13.62 -19.71 -0.26
C LEU A 61 13.39 -21.02 -1.01
N LYS A 62 12.30 -21.72 -0.67
CA LYS A 62 11.91 -23.00 -1.31
C LYS A 62 10.85 -22.77 -2.37
N SER A 63 10.62 -23.76 -3.25
CA SER A 63 9.60 -23.66 -4.32
C SER A 63 8.21 -23.26 -3.84
N LYS A 64 7.83 -23.66 -2.61
CA LYS A 64 6.55 -23.25 -1.98
C LYS A 64 6.43 -21.73 -1.74
N ASP A 65 7.56 -21.04 -1.66
CA ASP A 65 7.65 -19.60 -1.40
C ASP A 65 7.68 -18.78 -2.70
N MET A 66 7.73 -19.42 -3.88
CA MET A 66 7.88 -18.76 -5.18
C MET A 66 6.85 -17.67 -5.42
N LYS A 67 5.56 -17.94 -5.16
CA LYS A 67 4.50 -16.94 -5.35
C LYS A 67 4.73 -15.71 -4.45
N ARG A 68 5.07 -15.93 -3.18
CA ARG A 68 5.35 -14.84 -2.22
C ARG A 68 6.61 -14.07 -2.61
N PHE A 69 7.63 -14.75 -3.10
CA PHE A 69 8.84 -14.13 -3.61
C PHE A 69 8.55 -13.26 -4.83
N ILE A 70 7.75 -13.74 -5.79
CA ILE A 70 7.36 -12.94 -6.95
C ILE A 70 6.61 -11.68 -6.51
N GLU A 71 5.64 -11.81 -5.59
CA GLU A 71 4.81 -10.69 -5.13
C GLU A 71 5.54 -9.69 -4.22
N TYR A 72 6.46 -10.17 -3.37
CA TYR A 72 7.03 -9.37 -2.27
C TYR A 72 8.56 -9.40 -2.18
N GLY A 73 9.26 -10.11 -3.05
CA GLY A 73 10.72 -10.27 -2.96
C GLY A 73 11.49 -8.96 -3.14
N TRP A 74 10.90 -7.96 -3.81
CA TRP A 74 11.45 -6.60 -3.89
C TRP A 74 11.68 -5.96 -2.51
N LEU A 75 11.02 -6.46 -1.45
CA LEU A 75 11.23 -6.00 -0.08
C LEU A 75 12.64 -6.29 0.46
N TYR A 76 13.38 -7.25 -0.12
CA TYR A 76 14.78 -7.45 0.22
C TYR A 76 15.67 -6.25 -0.14
N ALA A 77 15.22 -5.38 -1.05
CA ALA A 77 15.92 -4.15 -1.39
C ALA A 77 15.67 -3.00 -0.38
N VAL A 78 14.77 -3.19 0.59
CA VAL A 78 14.42 -2.17 1.59
C VAL A 78 15.42 -2.23 2.76
N PRO A 79 16.31 -1.23 2.93
CA PRO A 79 17.41 -1.32 3.91
C PRO A 79 16.94 -1.47 5.35
N GLU A 80 15.80 -0.88 5.70
CA GLU A 80 15.22 -1.00 7.06
C GLU A 80 14.72 -2.41 7.36
N LEU A 81 14.14 -3.09 6.37
CA LEU A 81 13.67 -4.45 6.55
C LEU A 81 14.83 -5.43 6.69
N GLU A 82 15.89 -5.20 5.90
CA GLU A 82 17.11 -5.99 5.94
C GLU A 82 17.85 -5.80 7.28
N SER A 83 18.03 -4.55 7.72
CA SER A 83 18.74 -4.24 8.97
C SER A 83 17.98 -4.64 10.24
N GLU A 84 16.66 -4.49 10.28
CA GLU A 84 15.85 -4.93 11.43
C GLU A 84 15.65 -6.46 11.45
N GLY A 85 15.83 -7.12 10.30
CA GLY A 85 15.67 -8.56 10.14
C GLY A 85 14.25 -9.09 10.38
N GLY A 86 14.09 -10.38 10.10
CA GLY A 86 12.91 -11.16 10.52
C GLY A 86 11.58 -10.79 9.88
N PHE A 87 11.58 -10.01 8.79
CA PHE A 87 10.35 -9.70 8.06
C PHE A 87 9.88 -10.89 7.21
N LYS A 88 8.57 -10.97 6.97
CA LYS A 88 7.95 -11.96 6.10
C LYS A 88 7.57 -11.34 4.75
N LEU A 89 7.68 -12.15 3.70
CA LEU A 89 7.21 -11.85 2.34
C LEU A 89 5.68 -11.87 2.26
N ASN A 90 5.04 -10.86 2.85
CA ASN A 90 3.61 -10.60 2.79
C ASN A 90 3.33 -9.10 2.97
N PHE A 91 2.06 -8.72 2.81
CA PHE A 91 1.66 -7.33 2.96
C PHE A 91 1.90 -6.76 4.37
N ARG A 92 1.37 -7.42 5.42
CA ARG A 92 1.34 -6.88 6.79
C ARG A 92 2.72 -6.71 7.43
N ASP A 93 3.56 -7.73 7.32
CA ASP A 93 4.87 -7.75 7.98
C ASP A 93 6.01 -7.24 7.08
N GLY A 94 5.76 -7.20 5.77
CA GLY A 94 6.69 -6.67 4.78
C GLY A 94 6.33 -5.26 4.33
N VAL A 95 5.32 -5.14 3.46
CA VAL A 95 4.97 -3.88 2.78
C VAL A 95 4.50 -2.79 3.73
N GLU A 96 3.58 -3.10 4.65
CA GLU A 96 3.04 -2.15 5.63
C GLU A 96 4.11 -1.71 6.65
N ARG A 97 5.05 -2.60 6.99
CA ARG A 97 6.24 -2.30 7.79
C ARG A 97 7.16 -1.32 7.06
N ALA A 98 7.51 -1.59 5.80
CA ALA A 98 8.35 -0.70 4.98
C ALA A 98 7.73 0.71 4.84
N ALA A 99 6.40 0.78 4.72
CA ALA A 99 5.65 2.02 4.61
C ALA A 99 5.47 2.79 5.94
N ARG A 100 5.81 2.17 7.09
CA ARG A 100 5.55 2.71 8.44
C ARG A 100 4.06 3.01 8.70
N LEU A 101 3.18 2.15 8.22
CA LEU A 101 1.72 2.29 8.38
C LEU A 101 1.08 1.19 9.23
N ARG A 102 1.84 0.52 10.10
CA ARG A 102 1.39 -0.62 10.93
C ARG A 102 0.18 -0.34 11.84
N ASP A 103 -0.07 0.92 12.17
CA ASP A 103 -1.24 1.34 12.96
C ASP A 103 -2.57 1.01 12.23
N TYR A 104 -2.53 0.84 10.91
CA TYR A 104 -3.69 0.49 10.08
C TYR A 104 -3.94 -1.02 9.96
N SER A 105 -3.08 -1.86 10.54
CA SER A 105 -3.15 -3.32 10.38
C SER A 105 -4.47 -3.92 10.87
N LYS A 106 -5.07 -3.36 11.93
CA LYS A 106 -6.40 -3.78 12.43
C LYS A 106 -7.51 -3.45 11.43
N VAL A 107 -7.44 -2.29 10.79
CA VAL A 107 -8.41 -1.87 9.76
C VAL A 107 -8.27 -2.74 8.51
N TYR A 108 -7.02 -3.13 8.18
CA TYR A 108 -6.74 -4.07 7.10
C TYR A 108 -7.29 -5.46 7.35
N GLU A 109 -7.05 -6.00 8.53
CA GLU A 109 -7.57 -7.30 8.95
C GLU A 109 -9.10 -7.33 8.88
N MET A 110 -9.75 -6.33 9.48
CA MET A 110 -11.21 -6.16 9.41
C MET A 110 -11.71 -6.04 7.96
N SER A 111 -11.04 -5.25 7.12
CA SER A 111 -11.40 -5.11 5.70
C SER A 111 -11.22 -6.41 4.91
N SER A 112 -10.23 -7.23 5.27
CA SER A 112 -9.99 -8.54 4.66
C SER A 112 -11.08 -9.54 5.06
N GLU A 113 -11.48 -9.58 6.33
CA GLU A 113 -12.54 -10.46 6.83
C GLU A 113 -13.91 -10.15 6.18
N ILE A 114 -14.21 -8.86 6.01
CA ILE A 114 -15.41 -8.38 5.30
C ILE A 114 -15.45 -8.92 3.87
N ALA A 115 -14.32 -8.93 3.15
CA ALA A 115 -14.25 -9.41 1.77
C ALA A 115 -14.42 -10.94 1.63
N HIS A 116 -14.28 -11.69 2.72
CA HIS A 116 -14.47 -13.15 2.75
C HIS A 116 -15.87 -13.58 3.20
N SER A 117 -16.87 -12.71 3.08
CA SER A 117 -18.29 -13.00 3.40
C SER A 117 -18.51 -13.40 4.86
N SER A 118 -17.85 -12.71 5.79
CA SER A 118 -18.01 -12.96 7.22
C SER A 118 -19.44 -12.64 7.73
N PRO A 119 -20.04 -13.48 8.60
CA PRO A 119 -21.32 -13.20 9.28
C PRO A 119 -21.35 -11.86 10.03
N LEU A 120 -20.17 -11.30 10.36
CA LEU A 120 -20.02 -9.97 10.94
C LEU A 120 -20.77 -8.90 10.13
N LEU A 121 -20.76 -8.96 8.79
CA LEU A 121 -21.46 -7.97 7.96
C LEU A 121 -22.98 -7.97 8.15
N ILE A 122 -23.57 -9.14 8.44
CA ILE A 122 -25.03 -9.29 8.57
C ILE A 122 -25.53 -8.67 9.88
N TYR A 123 -24.75 -8.80 10.96
CA TYR A 123 -25.12 -8.32 12.31
C TYR A 123 -24.49 -6.98 12.69
N SER A 124 -23.70 -6.39 11.80
CA SER A 124 -22.95 -5.17 12.07
C SER A 124 -23.72 -3.87 11.85
N ARG A 125 -23.35 -2.85 12.62
CA ARG A 125 -23.91 -1.50 12.51
C ARG A 125 -23.38 -0.80 11.26
N LYS A 126 -24.25 -0.57 10.27
CA LYS A 126 -23.89 0.08 8.99
C LYS A 126 -23.16 1.40 9.16
N ASP A 127 -23.57 2.24 10.12
CA ASP A 127 -22.96 3.55 10.38
C ASP A 127 -21.50 3.45 10.83
N TYR A 128 -21.14 2.38 11.56
CA TYR A 128 -19.77 2.12 11.96
C TYR A 128 -18.90 1.89 10.73
N PHE A 129 -19.32 0.99 9.83
CA PHE A 129 -18.57 0.69 8.61
C PHE A 129 -18.53 1.86 7.63
N TYR A 130 -19.60 2.64 7.55
CA TYR A 130 -19.62 3.87 6.77
C TYR A 130 -18.58 4.87 7.26
N LEU A 131 -18.56 5.18 8.57
CA LEU A 131 -17.66 6.18 9.13
C LEU A 131 -16.19 5.73 9.11
N ILE A 132 -15.90 4.49 9.48
CA ILE A 132 -14.52 3.97 9.42
C ILE A 132 -14.00 3.97 7.98
N THR A 133 -14.85 3.65 7.00
CA THR A 133 -14.45 3.69 5.58
C THR A 133 -14.13 5.11 5.13
N LEU A 134 -14.97 6.09 5.48
CA LEU A 134 -14.73 7.49 5.12
C LEU A 134 -13.48 8.07 5.77
N LEU A 135 -13.29 7.84 7.07
CA LEU A 135 -12.10 8.29 7.80
C LEU A 135 -10.84 7.78 7.12
N ASN A 136 -10.80 6.46 6.90
CA ASN A 136 -9.67 5.83 6.26
C ASN A 136 -9.45 6.29 4.81
N LEU A 137 -10.51 6.59 4.06
CA LEU A 137 -10.41 7.13 2.71
C LEU A 137 -9.79 8.53 2.71
N TYR A 138 -10.23 9.42 3.61
CA TYR A 138 -9.62 10.74 3.77
C TYR A 138 -8.16 10.65 4.18
N GLU A 139 -7.85 9.81 5.16
CA GLU A 139 -6.49 9.63 5.64
C GLU A 139 -5.55 9.11 4.54
N SER A 140 -5.97 8.10 3.77
CA SER A 140 -5.20 7.63 2.61
C SER A 140 -5.07 8.71 1.54
N PHE A 141 -6.13 9.46 1.25
CA PHE A 141 -6.06 10.59 0.32
C PHE A 141 -5.01 11.62 0.77
N PHE A 142 -5.04 12.05 2.03
CA PHE A 142 -4.11 13.07 2.53
C PHE A 142 -2.65 12.60 2.51
N ARG A 143 -2.38 11.32 2.80
CA ARG A 143 -1.03 10.76 2.72
C ARG A 143 -0.54 10.67 1.28
N ILE A 144 -1.36 10.14 0.36
CA ILE A 144 -1.03 10.08 -1.07
C ILE A 144 -0.83 11.49 -1.63
N GLU A 145 -1.71 12.43 -1.30
CA GLU A 145 -1.62 13.81 -1.76
C GLU A 145 -0.35 14.49 -1.25
N LYS A 146 0.05 14.24 0.00
CA LYS A 146 1.33 14.75 0.53
C LYS A 146 2.53 14.21 -0.26
N VAL A 147 2.52 12.92 -0.59
CA VAL A 147 3.58 12.29 -1.41
C VAL A 147 3.61 12.91 -2.80
N PHE A 148 2.46 12.96 -3.47
CA PHE A 148 2.33 13.55 -4.80
C PHE A 148 2.78 15.01 -4.80
N SER A 149 2.29 15.82 -3.87
CA SER A 149 2.64 17.23 -3.69
C SER A 149 4.15 17.43 -3.60
N SER A 150 4.80 16.64 -2.74
CA SER A 150 6.23 16.74 -2.50
C SER A 150 7.03 16.42 -3.77
N LEU A 151 6.66 15.35 -4.48
CA LEU A 151 7.30 14.95 -5.73
C LEU A 151 7.06 15.98 -6.83
N TYR A 152 5.80 16.32 -7.09
CA TYR A 152 5.41 17.25 -8.14
C TYR A 152 6.10 18.59 -7.98
N ILE A 153 6.13 19.14 -6.76
CA ILE A 153 6.82 20.42 -6.50
C ILE A 153 8.33 20.30 -6.73
N SER A 154 8.94 19.17 -6.39
CA SER A 154 10.38 18.98 -6.56
C SER A 154 10.84 18.78 -8.01
N THR A 155 9.95 18.40 -8.92
CA THR A 155 10.31 17.98 -10.29
C THR A 155 9.76 18.86 -11.42
N THR A 156 8.87 19.82 -11.11
CA THR A 156 8.17 20.64 -12.12
C THR A 156 8.64 22.09 -12.14
N SER A 157 8.29 22.81 -13.20
CA SER A 157 8.58 24.24 -13.36
C SER A 157 7.85 25.09 -12.31
N LYS A 158 8.33 26.32 -12.05
CA LYS A 158 7.67 27.22 -11.08
C LYS A 158 6.23 27.53 -11.49
N GLU A 159 5.96 27.64 -12.78
CA GLU A 159 4.65 27.91 -13.35
C GLU A 159 3.66 26.77 -13.06
N GLU A 160 4.11 25.53 -13.21
CA GLU A 160 3.34 24.32 -12.89
C GLU A 160 3.11 24.20 -11.38
N GLN A 161 4.15 24.43 -10.57
CA GLN A 161 4.04 24.44 -9.11
C GLN A 161 2.95 25.41 -8.63
N GLN A 162 2.95 26.63 -9.14
CA GLN A 162 1.96 27.65 -8.76
C GLN A 162 0.55 27.26 -9.21
N SER A 163 0.41 26.64 -10.38
CA SER A 163 -0.88 26.16 -10.88
C SER A 163 -1.44 25.03 -10.00
N TYR A 164 -0.59 24.09 -9.61
CA TYR A 164 -0.94 23.02 -8.70
C TYR A 164 -1.31 23.54 -7.30
N LEU A 165 -0.54 24.48 -6.73
CA LEU A 165 -0.85 25.08 -5.42
C LEU A 165 -2.19 25.82 -5.43
N ARG A 166 -2.51 26.54 -6.51
CA ARG A 166 -3.84 27.17 -6.68
C ARG A 166 -4.95 26.13 -6.67
N MET A 167 -4.81 25.06 -7.47
CA MET A 167 -5.79 23.98 -7.51
C MET A 167 -5.94 23.29 -6.14
N GLN A 168 -4.84 23.02 -5.45
CA GLN A 168 -4.86 22.46 -4.10
C GLN A 168 -5.63 23.35 -3.11
N SER A 169 -5.49 24.67 -3.22
CA SER A 169 -6.19 25.61 -2.33
C SER A 169 -7.71 25.58 -2.48
N LEU A 170 -8.23 25.14 -3.64
CA LEU A 170 -9.68 25.07 -3.90
C LEU A 170 -10.38 23.96 -3.13
N TYR A 171 -9.74 22.80 -2.95
CA TYR A 171 -10.39 21.63 -2.35
C TYR A 171 -9.89 21.29 -0.94
N LYS A 172 -8.64 21.62 -0.59
CA LYS A 172 -7.99 21.06 0.61
C LYS A 172 -8.70 21.45 1.91
N GLY A 173 -9.15 22.70 2.01
CA GLY A 173 -9.90 23.18 3.18
C GLY A 173 -11.23 22.46 3.37
N GLU A 174 -11.98 22.24 2.28
CA GLU A 174 -13.25 21.53 2.31
C GLU A 174 -13.07 20.06 2.72
N LEU A 175 -12.05 19.38 2.16
CA LEU A 175 -11.76 17.99 2.54
C LEU A 175 -11.38 17.88 4.02
N GLN A 176 -10.59 18.82 4.55
CA GLN A 176 -10.23 18.86 5.98
C GLN A 176 -11.45 19.10 6.87
N ALA A 177 -12.38 19.97 6.47
CA ALA A 177 -13.62 20.20 7.19
C ALA A 177 -14.51 18.95 7.20
N CYS A 178 -14.68 18.29 6.05
CA CYS A 178 -15.43 17.05 5.94
C CYS A 178 -14.82 15.92 6.78
N TYR A 179 -13.49 15.76 6.73
CA TYR A 179 -12.79 14.78 7.56
C TYR A 179 -13.01 15.04 9.06
N SER A 180 -12.87 16.30 9.50
CA SER A 180 -13.12 16.70 10.89
C SER A 180 -14.56 16.41 11.34
N LEU A 181 -15.54 16.61 10.45
CA LEU A 181 -16.94 16.25 10.71
C LEU A 181 -17.10 14.73 10.89
N MET A 182 -16.45 13.92 10.05
CA MET A 182 -16.49 12.46 10.17
C MET A 182 -15.84 11.99 11.47
N GLN A 183 -14.74 12.60 11.90
CA GLN A 183 -14.10 12.29 13.19
C GLN A 183 -15.03 12.56 14.36
N LYS A 184 -15.73 13.70 14.38
CA LYS A 184 -16.73 14.02 15.41
C LYS A 184 -17.88 13.02 15.43
N ARG A 185 -18.38 12.62 14.26
CA ARG A 185 -19.45 11.61 14.14
C ARG A 185 -18.98 10.26 14.67
N TRP A 186 -17.76 9.86 14.37
CA TRP A 186 -17.14 8.63 14.86
C TRP A 186 -16.97 8.61 16.38
N GLN A 187 -16.47 9.70 16.96
CA GLN A 187 -16.35 9.84 18.42
C GLN A 187 -17.70 9.67 19.10
N LYS A 188 -18.72 10.43 18.67
CA LYS A 188 -20.09 10.33 19.20
C LYS A 188 -20.66 8.91 19.09
N LEU A 189 -20.36 8.21 18.00
CA LEU A 189 -20.83 6.87 17.74
C LEU A 189 -20.20 5.81 18.70
N ASN A 190 -18.99 6.07 19.16
CA ASN A 190 -18.27 5.21 20.11
C ASN A 190 -18.52 5.60 21.57
N GLU A 191 -18.82 6.87 21.86
CA GLU A 191 -19.25 7.34 23.19
C GLU A 191 -20.65 6.84 23.58
N SER A 192 -21.52 6.58 22.59
CA SER A 192 -22.89 6.10 22.79
C SER A 192 -22.99 4.57 23.02
N GLN A 193 -21.86 3.89 23.20
CA GLN A 193 -21.85 2.46 23.58
C GLN A 193 -21.89 2.33 25.11
N PRO A 194 -22.89 1.63 25.69
CA PRO A 194 -22.78 1.16 27.07
C PRO A 194 -21.59 0.19 27.16
N LYS A 195 -20.82 0.30 28.25
CA LYS A 195 -19.78 -0.68 28.59
C LYS A 195 -20.35 -2.07 28.75
#